data_AF-A0A7E4V9Z1-F1
#
_entry.id   AF-A0A7E4V9Z1-F1
#
_cell.length_a   1.000
_cell.length_b   1.000
_cell.length_c   1.000
_cell.angle_alpha   90.00
_cell.angle_beta   90.00
_cell.angle_gamma   90.00
#
_symmetry.space_group_name_H-M   'P 1'
#
loop_
_entity.id
_entity.type
_entity.pdbx_description
1 polymer ?
#
loop_
_entity_poly.entity_id
_entity_poly.type
_entity_poly.pdbx_seq_one_letter_code
_entity_poly.pdbx_strand_id
1 'polypeptide(L)' 'MSNDNERFDGILLSMLSHSDVGIESFFDVLFNFLSRKSDFFTGMDTATSRKMLLDSYEKYAKETDKPHSPSKDPMSTATC' A
#
# COMPACT_ATOMS: atom_id res chain seq x y z
N MET A 1 13.79 -15.10 -2.47
CA MET A 1 12.59 -15.52 -1.70
C MET A 1 11.39 -15.23 -2.57
N SER A 2 11.11 -16.09 -3.56
CA SER A 2 10.59 -15.58 -4.85
C SER A 2 9.45 -16.42 -5.43
N ASN A 3 8.40 -16.74 -4.68
CA ASN A 3 7.17 -17.32 -5.26
C ASN A 3 5.93 -17.01 -4.41
N ASP A 4 6.11 -16.77 -3.11
CA ASP A 4 4.98 -16.54 -2.19
C ASP A 4 4.34 -15.15 -2.35
N ASN A 5 5.08 -14.16 -2.85
CA ASN A 5 4.55 -12.83 -3.12
C ASN A 5 3.70 -12.79 -4.40
N GLU A 6 4.05 -13.60 -5.42
CA GLU A 6 3.34 -13.61 -6.71
C GLU A 6 1.90 -14.11 -6.60
N ARG A 7 1.62 -15.04 -5.67
CA ARG A 7 0.24 -15.46 -5.37
C ARG A 7 -0.62 -14.35 -4.79
N PHE A 8 0.00 -13.40 -4.08
CA PHE A 8 -0.69 -12.24 -3.53
C PHE A 8 -0.79 -11.12 -4.55
N ASP A 9 0.13 -11.03 -5.52
CA ASP A 9 0.13 -10.01 -6.57
C ASP A 9 -1.21 -9.98 -7.33
N GLY A 10 -1.73 -11.14 -7.76
CA GLY A 10 -3.05 -11.21 -8.40
C GLY A 10 -4.22 -10.75 -7.52
N ILE A 11 -4.14 -10.97 -6.21
CA ILE A 11 -5.15 -10.52 -5.24
C ILE A 11 -5.04 -9.00 -5.03
N LEU A 12 -3.82 -8.49 -4.86
CA LEU A 12 -3.54 -7.07 -4.66
C LEU A 12 -3.88 -6.26 -5.91
N LEU A 13 -3.57 -6.76 -7.11
CA LEU A 13 -3.95 -6.17 -8.39
C LEU A 13 -5.46 -6.13 -8.57
N SER A 14 -6.19 -7.17 -8.14
CA SER A 14 -7.66 -7.18 -8.18
C SER A 14 -8.26 -6.15 -7.21
N MET A 15 -7.64 -5.94 -6.04
CA MET A 15 -8.04 -4.87 -5.11
C MET A 15 -7.74 -3.48 -5.66
N LEU A 16 -6.57 -3.29 -6.28
CA LEU A 16 -6.20 -2.04 -6.95
C LEU A 16 -7.14 -1.73 -8.12
N SER A 17 -7.51 -2.74 -8.92
CA SER A 17 -8.38 -2.57 -10.09
C SER A 17 -9.84 -2.32 -9.72
N HIS A 18 -10.34 -2.89 -8.61
CA HIS A 18 -11.68 -2.57 -8.09
C HIS A 18 -11.77 -1.17 -7.47
N SER A 19 -10.63 -0.59 -7.12
CA SER A 19 -10.55 0.76 -6.60
C SER A 19 -10.47 1.73 -7.78
N ASP A 20 -11.64 2.10 -8.33
CA ASP A 20 -11.76 3.21 -9.31
C ASP A 20 -11.10 4.51 -8.78
N VAL A 21 -10.88 4.58 -7.46
CA VAL A 21 -10.22 5.64 -6.69
C VAL A 21 -8.76 5.26 -6.32
N GLY A 22 -7.92 4.91 -7.30
CA GLY A 22 -6.45 4.90 -7.18
C GLY A 22 -5.79 4.15 -5.99
N ILE A 23 -4.49 4.42 -5.81
CA ILE A 23 -3.65 3.79 -4.77
C ILE A 23 -4.07 4.22 -3.35
N GLU A 24 -4.63 5.41 -3.19
CA GLU A 24 -5.02 5.95 -1.88
C GLU A 24 -6.18 5.18 -1.25
N SER A 25 -7.23 4.84 -2.02
CA SER A 25 -8.31 4.00 -1.51
C SER A 25 -7.89 2.57 -1.25
N PHE A 26 -6.94 2.05 -2.03
CA PHE A 26 -6.34 0.75 -1.73
C PHE A 26 -5.67 0.76 -0.35
N PHE A 27 -4.89 1.79 -0.04
CA PHE A 27 -4.28 1.94 1.29
C PHE A 27 -5.34 2.10 2.39
N ASP A 28 -6.41 2.84 2.14
CA ASP A 28 -7.50 2.99 3.11
C ASP A 28 -8.18 1.65 3.45
N VAL A 29 -8.49 0.84 2.43
CA VAL A 29 -9.01 -0.52 2.63
C VAL A 29 -8.03 -1.41 3.38
N LEU A 30 -6.73 -1.33 3.04
CA LEU A 30 -5.68 -2.09 3.69
C LEU A 30 -5.53 -1.70 5.17
N PHE A 31 -5.48 -0.41 5.49
CA PHE A 31 -5.36 0.08 6.86
C PHE A 31 -6.63 -0.20 7.68
N ASN A 32 -7.80 -0.09 7.07
CA ASN A 32 -9.07 -0.50 7.70
C ASN A 32 -9.11 -2.00 7.99
N PHE A 33 -8.53 -2.84 7.13
CA PHE A 33 -8.35 -4.27 7.42
C PHE A 33 -7.38 -4.47 8.60
N LEU A 34 -6.21 -3.85 8.55
CA LEU A 34 -5.21 -3.94 9.62
C LEU A 34 -5.75 -3.45 10.97
N SER A 35 -6.60 -2.42 10.99
CA SER A 35 -7.22 -1.94 12.23
C SER A 35 -8.25 -2.89 12.82
N ARG A 36 -8.88 -3.78 12.04
CA ARG A 36 -9.98 -4.64 12.51
C ARG A 36 -9.59 -6.10 12.69
N LYS A 37 -8.66 -6.58 11.86
CA LYS A 37 -8.26 -7.99 11.77
C LYS A 37 -6.85 -8.23 12.28
N SER A 38 -6.11 -7.18 12.63
CA SER A 38 -4.74 -7.27 13.11
C SER A 38 -4.56 -6.39 14.35
N ASP A 39 -3.64 -6.78 15.21
CA ASP A 39 -3.25 -6.00 16.38
C ASP A 39 -2.25 -4.88 16.04
N PHE A 40 -2.20 -4.44 14.78
CA PHE A 40 -1.23 -3.46 14.30
C PHE A 40 -1.34 -2.11 15.03
N PHE A 41 -2.57 -1.72 15.38
CA PHE A 41 -2.84 -0.45 16.08
C PHE A 41 -3.12 -0.64 17.58
N THR A 42 -3.43 -1.85 18.04
CA THR A 42 -3.78 -2.17 19.43
C THR A 42 -2.63 -2.81 20.21
N GLY A 43 -1.71 -3.49 19.54
CA GLY A 43 -0.60 -4.23 20.16
C GLY A 43 0.66 -3.41 20.41
N MET A 44 0.73 -2.16 19.93
CA MET A 44 1.91 -1.31 20.02
C MET A 44 1.55 0.17 20.02
N ASP A 45 2.41 0.99 20.63
CA ASP A 45 2.23 2.45 20.67
C ASP A 45 2.20 3.04 19.26
N THR A 46 1.35 4.05 19.04
CA THR A 46 1.12 4.69 17.74
C THR A 46 2.41 5.22 17.10
N ALA A 47 3.38 5.67 17.91
CA ALA A 47 4.67 6.12 17.39
C ALA A 47 5.48 4.96 16.80
N THR A 48 5.34 3.76 17.37
CA THR A 48 6.08 2.56 16.95
C THR A 48 5.48 1.97 15.69
N SER A 49 4.15 1.88 15.58
CA SER A 49 3.47 1.38 14.37
C SER A 49 3.72 2.31 13.17
N ARG A 50 3.73 3.62 13.39
CA ARG A 50 4.11 4.61 12.38
C ARG A 50 5.57 4.46 11.94
N LYS A 51 6.49 4.28 12.89
CA LYS A 51 7.91 4.07 12.56
C LYS A 51 8.12 2.80 11.73
N MET A 52 7.37 1.73 12.04
CA MET A 52 7.42 0.47 11.29
C MET A 52 6.94 0.63 9.85
N LEU A 53 5.87 1.41 9.62
CA LEU A 53 5.41 1.73 8.26
C LEU A 53 6.46 2.54 7.48
N LEU A 54 7.05 3.56 8.10
CA LEU A 54 8.09 4.38 7.48
C LEU A 54 9.33 3.57 7.13
N ASP A 55 9.80 2.70 8.03
CA ASP A 55 10.97 1.86 7.81
C ASP A 55 10.74 0.88 6.63
N SER A 56 9.55 0.28 6.58
CA SER A 56 9.15 -0.57 5.47
C SER A 56 9.08 0.21 4.14
N TYR A 57 8.47 1.39 4.15
CA TYR A 57 8.44 2.28 2.98
C TYR A 57 9.85 2.64 2.51
N GLU A 58 10.74 3.05 3.42
CA GLU A 58 12.13 3.38 3.09
C GLU A 58 12.89 2.19 2.52
N LYS A 59 12.65 0.97 3.03
CA LYS A 59 13.27 -0.25 2.53
C LYS A 59 12.91 -0.48 1.05
N TYR A 60 11.62 -0.45 0.72
CA TYR A 60 11.17 -0.64 -0.65
C TYR A 60 11.52 0.54 -1.56
N ALA A 61 11.49 1.77 -1.04
CA ALA A 61 11.92 2.98 -1.76
C ALA A 61 13.41 2.92 -2.15
N LYS A 62 14.27 2.34 -1.30
CA LYS A 62 15.68 2.09 -1.60
C LYS A 62 15.86 0.97 -2.64
N GLU A 63 14.95 0.01 -2.69
CA GLU A 63 14.96 -1.08 -3.70
C GLU A 63 14.43 -0.63 -5.07
N THR A 64 13.57 0.39 -5.14
CA THR A 64 12.94 0.92 -6.37
C THR A 64 13.69 2.08 -7.03
N ASP A 65 14.92 2.40 -6.62
CA ASP A 65 15.85 3.22 -7.43
C ASP A 65 16.16 2.55 -8.80
N LYS A 66 15.80 1.27 -8.96
CA LYS A 66 15.54 0.67 -10.27
C LYS A 66 14.11 1.02 -10.72
N PRO A 67 13.93 1.79 -11.81
CA PRO A 67 12.66 2.41 -12.15
C PRO A 67 11.58 1.38 -12.45
N HIS A 68 10.71 1.10 -11.48
CA HIS A 68 9.38 0.63 -11.77
C HIS A 68 8.55 1.88 -12.06
N SER A 69 8.44 2.21 -13.34
CA SER A 69 7.65 3.34 -13.82
C SER A 69 6.24 3.27 -13.23
N PRO A 70 5.81 4.25 -12.41
CA PRO A 70 4.40 4.43 -12.18
C PRO A 70 3.78 4.76 -13.54
N SER A 71 2.86 3.91 -13.99
CA SER A 71 1.93 4.29 -15.06
C SER A 71 1.32 5.62 -14.63
N LYS A 72 1.66 6.65 -15.39
CA LYS A 72 1.15 8.00 -15.21
C LYS A 72 -0.34 7.95 -15.52
N ASP A 73 -1.17 7.78 -14.51
CA ASP A 73 -2.52 8.31 -14.57
C ASP A 73 -2.46 9.71 -13.99
N PRO A 74 -2.55 10.76 -14.84
CA PRO A 74 -2.55 12.12 -14.35
C PRO A 74 -3.76 12.30 -13.45
N MET A 75 -3.49 12.70 -12.22
CA MET A 75 -4.34 13.60 -11.45
C MET A 75 -4.94 14.64 -12.42
N SER A 76 -6.16 14.42 -12.88
CA SER A 76 -6.97 15.45 -13.51
C SER A 76 -8.01 15.89 -12.49
N THR A 77 -7.53 16.74 -11.59
CA THR A 77 -8.35 17.74 -10.93
C THR A 77 -9.21 18.52 -11.94
N ALA A 78 -10.36 18.97 -11.45
CA ALA A 78 -11.09 20.17 -11.86
C ALA A 78 -12.30 20.00 -12.82
N THR A 79 -13.47 20.25 -12.22
CA THR A 79 -14.50 21.17 -12.70
C THR A 79 -15.43 20.71 -13.82
N CYS A 80 -16.67 20.39 -13.43
CA CYS A 80 -17.87 21.12 -13.85
C CYS A 80 -18.86 21.17 -12.68
#